data_AF-A0A1Q5CLU1-F1
#
_entry.id   AF-A0A1Q5CLU1-F1
#
_cell.length_a   1.000
_cell.length_b   1.000
_cell.length_c   1.000
_cell.angle_alpha   90.00
_cell.angle_beta   90.00
_cell.angle_gamma   90.00
#
_symmetry.space_group_name_H-M   'P 1'
#
loop_
_entity.id
_entity.type
_entity.pdbx_description
1 polymer ?
#
loop_
_entity_poly.entity_id
_entity_poly.type
_entity_poly.pdbx_seq_one_letter_code
_entity_poly.pdbx_strand_id
1 'polypeptide(L)'
;MQDEGVTANDEHPEITPEADGDLERIRRNETVLEAVQVSLGLIGPDVLGIAVESRSDGVTFHVALARRTAEADEDIEDMIADYEARTLGYVPSEFTIDAAVTVEDTGPQWRGRRWSVIYLAHPSIRRAATASSATRPDAG
;
A
#
# COMPACT_ATOMS: atom_id res chain seq x y z
N MET A 1 -38.27 36.31 -4.16
CA MET A 1 -37.62 35.14 -4.77
C MET A 1 -36.14 35.47 -4.76
N GLN A 2 -35.45 35.07 -3.68
CA GLN A 2 -34.02 35.27 -3.51
C GLN A 2 -33.36 34.01 -4.05
N ASP A 3 -32.49 34.18 -5.05
CA ASP A 3 -31.65 33.14 -5.61
C ASP A 3 -30.26 33.35 -4.99
N GLU A 4 -30.02 32.70 -3.85
CA GLU A 4 -28.71 32.64 -3.24
C GLU A 4 -27.91 31.53 -3.94
N GLY A 5 -27.26 31.92 -5.04
CA GLY A 5 -26.20 31.11 -5.65
C GLY A 5 -25.02 31.03 -4.70
N VAL A 6 -25.00 30.00 -3.85
CA VAL A 6 -23.82 29.58 -3.10
C VAL A 6 -22.76 29.17 -4.11
N THR A 7 -21.86 30.08 -4.46
CA THR A 7 -20.57 29.71 -5.05
C THR A 7 -19.78 29.02 -3.96
N ALA A 8 -19.85 27.68 -3.93
CA ALA A 8 -18.90 26.88 -3.18
C ALA A 8 -17.51 27.19 -3.75
N ASN A 9 -16.78 28.08 -3.07
CA ASN A 9 -15.33 28.16 -3.21
C ASN A 9 -14.81 26.82 -2.68
N ASP A 10 -14.57 25.87 -3.59
CA ASP A 10 -13.70 24.71 -3.35
C ASP A 10 -12.26 25.23 -3.16
N GLU A 11 -12.01 25.91 -2.05
CA GLU A 11 -10.66 26.19 -1.55
C GLU A 11 -10.06 24.90 -1.00
N HIS A 12 -9.86 23.91 -1.89
CA HIS A 12 -8.83 22.94 -1.62
C HIS A 12 -7.51 23.70 -1.63
N PRO A 13 -6.71 23.66 -0.56
CA PRO A 13 -5.41 24.29 -0.56
C PRO A 13 -4.62 23.70 -1.72
N GLU A 14 -4.34 24.52 -2.73
CA GLU A 14 -3.48 24.15 -3.84
C GLU A 14 -2.09 23.91 -3.26
N ILE A 15 -1.68 22.64 -3.19
CA ILE A 15 -0.34 22.27 -2.73
C ILE A 15 0.61 22.73 -3.83
N THR A 16 1.12 23.95 -3.69
CA THR A 16 2.16 24.51 -4.54
C THR A 16 3.50 24.08 -3.96
N PRO A 17 4.25 23.17 -4.61
CA PRO A 17 5.55 22.73 -4.09
C PRO A 17 6.52 23.92 -4.12
N GLU A 18 7.01 24.36 -2.95
CA GLU A 18 7.87 25.55 -2.85
C GLU A 18 9.37 25.20 -2.94
N ALA A 19 9.74 23.92 -2.86
CA ALA A 19 11.13 23.46 -2.92
C ALA A 19 11.26 22.06 -3.56
N ASP A 20 12.48 21.71 -4.00
CA ASP A 20 12.82 20.37 -4.53
C ASP A 20 12.43 19.23 -3.55
N GLY A 21 12.46 19.50 -2.24
CA GLY A 21 12.01 18.55 -1.22
C GLY A 21 10.50 18.27 -1.22
N ASP A 22 9.67 19.21 -1.68
CA ASP A 22 8.23 18.99 -1.80
C ASP A 22 7.90 18.10 -3.01
N LEU A 23 8.64 18.24 -4.12
CA LEU A 23 8.49 17.37 -5.28
C LEU A 23 8.88 15.92 -4.95
N GLU A 24 9.94 15.71 -4.16
CA GLU A 24 10.31 14.37 -3.69
C GLU A 24 9.22 13.76 -2.79
N ARG A 25 8.63 14.56 -1.89
CA ARG A 25 7.53 14.11 -1.01
C ARG A 25 6.26 13.81 -1.80
N ILE A 26 5.93 14.60 -2.81
CA ILE A 26 4.79 14.36 -3.70
C ILE A 26 4.97 13.03 -4.44
N ARG A 27 6.13 12.82 -5.08
CA ARG A 27 6.44 11.56 -5.79
C ARG A 27 6.39 10.34 -4.88
N ARG A 28 6.92 10.46 -3.66
CA ARG A 28 6.85 9.40 -2.67
C ARG A 28 5.40 9.08 -2.29
N ASN A 29 4.57 10.10 -2.10
CA ASN A 29 3.16 9.91 -1.76
C ASN A 29 2.38 9.28 -2.93
N GLU A 30 2.61 9.74 -4.15
CA GLU A 30 2.02 9.16 -5.37
C GLU A 30 2.39 7.68 -5.50
N THR A 31 3.68 7.34 -5.33
CA THR A 31 4.17 5.95 -5.34
C THR A 31 3.43 5.08 -4.32
N VAL A 32 3.27 5.57 -3.08
CA VAL A 32 2.58 4.82 -2.02
C VAL A 32 1.08 4.70 -2.31
N LEU A 33 0.44 5.73 -2.84
CA LEU A 33 -0.98 5.70 -3.17
C LEU A 33 -1.25 4.72 -4.31
N GLU A 34 -0.46 4.73 -5.38
CA GLU A 34 -0.60 3.78 -6.47
C GLU A 34 -0.33 2.35 -5.99
N ALA A 35 0.69 2.14 -5.15
CA ALA A 35 0.95 0.86 -4.51
C ALA A 35 -0.24 0.35 -3.69
N VAL A 36 -0.91 1.23 -2.93
CA VAL A 36 -2.15 0.88 -2.22
C VAL A 36 -3.25 0.49 -3.20
N GLN A 37 -3.45 1.24 -4.29
CA GLN A 37 -4.51 0.96 -5.26
C GLN A 37 -4.35 -0.42 -5.92
N VAL A 38 -3.14 -0.77 -6.36
CA VAL A 38 -2.89 -2.08 -6.98
C VAL A 38 -2.95 -3.23 -5.98
N SER A 39 -2.64 -2.95 -4.71
CA SER A 39 -2.75 -3.96 -3.65
C SER A 39 -4.19 -4.30 -3.28
N LEU A 40 -5.17 -3.45 -3.65
CA LEU A 40 -6.57 -3.65 -3.32
C LEU A 40 -7.23 -4.62 -4.32
N GLY A 41 -7.44 -5.85 -3.87
CA GLY A 41 -8.21 -6.86 -4.61
C GLY A 41 -7.37 -7.86 -5.42
N LEU A 42 -6.06 -7.65 -5.50
CA LEU A 42 -5.10 -8.56 -6.17
C LEU A 42 -4.34 -9.46 -5.20
N ILE A 43 -4.71 -9.42 -3.91
CA ILE A 43 -3.88 -10.02 -2.87
C ILE A 43 -4.66 -11.04 -2.06
N GLY A 44 -4.31 -12.31 -2.27
CA GLY A 44 -4.84 -13.47 -1.58
C GLY A 44 -4.49 -13.54 -0.09
N PRO A 45 -5.02 -14.56 0.61
CA PRO A 45 -4.90 -14.69 2.07
C PRO A 45 -3.47 -14.97 2.56
N ASP A 46 -2.57 -15.35 1.66
CA ASP A 46 -1.19 -15.70 2.00
C ASP A 46 -0.29 -14.48 2.15
N VAL A 47 -0.72 -13.28 1.74
CA VAL A 47 0.03 -12.04 1.96
C VAL A 47 -0.34 -11.42 3.30
N LEU A 48 0.67 -11.27 4.16
CA LEU A 48 0.55 -10.74 5.52
C LEU A 48 0.76 -9.22 5.57
N GLY A 49 1.52 -8.66 4.64
CA GLY A 49 1.71 -7.22 4.55
C GLY A 49 2.63 -6.80 3.42
N ILE A 50 2.53 -5.52 3.06
CA ILE A 50 3.34 -4.89 2.03
C ILE A 50 4.00 -3.65 2.63
N ALA A 51 5.25 -3.40 2.26
CA ALA A 51 5.89 -2.11 2.50
C ALA A 51 6.57 -1.60 1.23
N VAL A 52 6.53 -0.29 1.03
CA VAL A 52 6.98 0.35 -0.22
C VAL A 52 8.21 1.19 0.03
N GLU A 53 9.30 0.78 -0.60
CA GLU A 53 10.55 1.55 -0.69
C GLU A 53 10.52 2.36 -1.98
N SER A 54 10.33 3.67 -1.87
CA SER A 54 10.40 4.60 -3.00
C SER A 54 11.82 5.15 -3.10
N ARG A 55 12.43 5.01 -4.27
CA ARG A 55 13.76 5.51 -4.63
C ARG A 55 13.62 6.46 -5.82
N SER A 56 14.65 7.26 -6.08
CA SER A 56 14.66 8.17 -7.23
C SER A 56 14.63 7.44 -8.58
N ASP A 57 15.11 6.20 -8.60
CA ASP A 57 15.31 5.36 -9.78
C ASP A 57 14.39 4.12 -9.80
N GLY A 58 13.46 4.00 -8.85
CA GLY A 58 12.58 2.85 -8.81
C GLY A 58 11.76 2.71 -7.54
N VAL A 59 11.03 1.60 -7.49
CA VAL A 59 10.24 1.18 -6.33
C VAL A 59 10.55 -0.27 -5.99
N THR A 60 10.58 -0.60 -4.70
CA THR A 60 10.64 -1.99 -4.25
C THR A 60 9.47 -2.30 -3.32
N PHE A 61 8.70 -3.31 -3.69
CA PHE A 61 7.64 -3.88 -2.87
C PHE A 61 8.23 -4.95 -1.96
N HIS A 62 8.23 -4.68 -0.66
CA HIS A 62 8.61 -5.66 0.36
C HIS A 62 7.36 -6.41 0.77
N VAL A 63 7.26 -7.68 0.39
CA VAL A 63 6.05 -8.51 0.59
C VAL A 63 6.33 -9.58 1.63
N ALA A 64 5.58 -9.55 2.72
CA ALA A 64 5.59 -10.59 3.74
C ALA A 64 4.50 -11.62 3.45
N LEU A 65 4.88 -12.89 3.38
CA LEU A 65 3.98 -14.01 3.13
C LEU A 65 3.88 -14.95 4.34
N ALA A 66 2.69 -15.49 4.57
CA ALA A 66 2.47 -16.59 5.52
C ALA A 66 3.12 -17.88 5.01
N ARG A 67 3.04 -18.10 3.71
CA ARG A 67 3.62 -19.23 2.98
C ARG A 67 3.83 -18.82 1.53
N ARG A 68 4.87 -19.36 0.90
CA ARG A 68 5.09 -19.15 -0.54
C ARG A 68 4.34 -20.22 -1.33
N THR A 69 3.45 -19.78 -2.20
CA THR A 69 2.61 -20.61 -3.07
C THR A 69 2.65 -20.03 -4.49
N ALA A 70 2.29 -20.84 -5.50
CA ALA A 70 2.18 -20.34 -6.86
C ALA A 70 1.13 -19.21 -6.96
N GLU A 71 0.00 -19.34 -6.24
CA GLU A 71 -1.03 -18.31 -6.15
C GLU A 71 -0.49 -16.99 -5.54
N ALA A 72 0.33 -17.07 -4.48
CA ALA A 72 0.94 -15.87 -3.91
C ALA A 72 1.99 -15.24 -4.84
N ASP A 73 2.72 -16.05 -5.61
CA ASP A 73 3.65 -15.54 -6.62
C ASP A 73 2.87 -14.86 -7.78
N GLU A 74 1.77 -15.45 -8.24
CA GLU A 74 0.84 -14.87 -9.25
C GLU A 74 0.23 -13.54 -8.76
N ASP A 75 -0.29 -13.49 -7.53
CA ASP A 75 -0.83 -12.26 -6.92
C ASP A 75 0.20 -11.12 -6.92
N ILE A 76 1.48 -11.44 -6.63
CA ILE A 76 2.57 -10.46 -6.61
C ILE A 76 2.91 -10.00 -8.03
N GLU A 77 2.96 -10.93 -8.99
CA GLU A 77 3.21 -10.61 -10.40
C GLU A 77 2.10 -9.72 -10.99
N ASP A 78 0.84 -10.03 -10.71
CA ASP A 78 -0.32 -9.24 -11.13
C ASP A 78 -0.29 -7.84 -10.51
N MET A 79 0.01 -7.73 -9.21
CA MET A 79 0.17 -6.44 -8.53
C MET A 79 1.29 -5.58 -9.16
N ILE A 80 2.43 -6.18 -9.50
CA ILE A 80 3.55 -5.48 -10.16
C ILE A 80 3.15 -5.02 -11.56
N ALA A 81 2.50 -5.88 -12.34
CA ALA A 81 2.05 -5.56 -13.69
C ALA A 81 1.03 -4.41 -13.69
N ASP A 82 0.08 -4.43 -12.75
CA ASP A 82 -0.89 -3.36 -12.58
C ASP A 82 -0.22 -2.04 -12.15
N TYR A 83 0.81 -2.11 -11.30
CA TYR A 83 1.58 -0.92 -10.93
C TYR A 83 2.33 -0.34 -12.13
N GLU A 84 2.98 -1.19 -12.92
CA GLU A 84 3.66 -0.79 -14.15
C GLU A 84 2.67 -0.13 -15.13
N ALA A 85 1.52 -0.74 -15.36
CA ALA A 85 0.49 -0.22 -16.25
C ALA A 85 -0.03 1.16 -15.81
N ARG A 86 -0.18 1.39 -14.51
CA ARG A 86 -0.67 2.66 -13.95
C ARG A 86 0.38 3.76 -13.91
N THR A 87 1.65 3.38 -13.80
CA THR A 87 2.76 4.34 -13.78
C THR A 87 3.34 4.61 -15.17
N LEU A 88 2.89 3.86 -16.18
CA LEU A 88 3.30 4.00 -17.57
C LEU A 88 3.09 5.44 -18.07
N GLY A 89 4.18 6.07 -18.51
CA GLY A 89 4.18 7.45 -19.03
C GLY A 89 4.38 8.53 -17.97
N TYR A 90 4.39 8.18 -16.69
CA TYR A 90 4.68 9.10 -15.58
C TYR A 90 6.05 8.88 -14.96
N VAL A 91 6.61 7.67 -15.09
CA VAL A 91 7.95 7.33 -14.60
C VAL A 91 9.00 7.32 -15.73
N PRO A 92 10.29 7.62 -15.42
CA PRO A 92 11.38 7.51 -16.40
C PRO A 92 11.53 6.09 -16.96
N SER A 93 12.10 5.96 -18.16
CA SER A 93 12.34 4.65 -18.80
C SER A 93 13.34 3.75 -18.06
N GLU A 94 14.15 4.33 -17.18
CA GLU A 94 15.13 3.60 -16.34
C GLU A 94 14.55 3.26 -14.95
N PHE A 95 13.27 3.55 -14.71
CA PHE A 95 12.62 3.30 -13.42
C PHE A 95 12.43 1.80 -13.19
N THR A 96 13.03 1.26 -12.12
CA THR A 96 12.90 -0.18 -11.80
C THR A 96 11.70 -0.44 -10.90
N ILE A 97 11.02 -1.55 -11.14
CA ILE A 97 9.92 -2.04 -10.30
C ILE A 97 10.33 -3.43 -9.82
N ASP A 98 10.61 -3.55 -8.53
CA ASP A 98 11.14 -4.77 -7.93
C ASP A 98 10.22 -5.29 -6.81
N ALA A 99 10.28 -6.59 -6.53
CA ALA A 99 9.67 -7.19 -5.35
C ALA A 99 10.68 -8.01 -4.52
N ALA A 100 10.69 -7.75 -3.22
CA ALA A 100 11.45 -8.48 -2.22
C ALA A 100 10.47 -9.30 -1.36
N VAL A 101 10.44 -10.61 -1.61
CA VAL A 101 9.48 -11.52 -0.97
C VAL A 101 10.14 -12.27 0.18
N THR A 102 9.49 -12.24 1.34
CA THR A 102 9.95 -12.91 2.56
C THR A 102 8.82 -13.74 3.16
N VAL A 103 9.14 -14.96 3.63
CA VAL A 103 8.20 -15.79 4.41
C VAL A 103 8.45 -15.55 5.89
N GLU A 104 7.83 -14.51 6.44
CA GLU A 104 7.95 -14.10 7.84
C GLU A 104 6.74 -13.27 8.29
N ASP A 105 6.54 -13.15 9.60
CA ASP A 105 5.49 -12.27 10.17
C ASP A 105 5.86 -10.79 10.00
N THR A 106 4.86 -9.91 10.00
CA THR A 106 5.00 -8.43 9.92
C THR A 106 5.32 -7.76 11.26
N GLY A 107 5.83 -8.56 12.21
CA GLY A 107 6.26 -8.12 13.53
C GLY A 107 7.43 -7.14 13.51
N PRO A 108 7.90 -6.66 14.67
CA PRO A 108 8.92 -5.60 14.77
C PRO A 108 10.25 -5.89 14.06
N GLN A 109 10.54 -7.16 13.79
CA GLN A 109 11.78 -7.61 13.14
C GLN A 109 11.70 -7.58 11.61
N TRP A 110 10.50 -7.43 11.04
CA TRP A 110 10.32 -7.43 9.59
C TRP A 110 11.02 -6.22 8.96
N ARG A 111 11.92 -6.50 8.01
CA ARG A 111 12.73 -5.47 7.35
C ARG A 111 11.89 -4.43 6.62
N GLY A 112 10.68 -4.80 6.15
CA GLY A 112 9.75 -3.89 5.50
C GLY A 112 9.29 -2.72 6.38
N ARG A 113 9.34 -2.85 7.71
CA ARG A 113 8.93 -1.78 8.65
C ARG A 113 9.78 -0.51 8.57
N ARG A 114 10.96 -0.57 7.94
CA ARG A 114 11.79 0.62 7.68
C ARG A 114 11.19 1.54 6.60
N TRP A 115 10.18 1.05 5.88
CA TRP A 115 9.56 1.71 4.73
C TRP A 115 8.09 2.07 4.98
N SER A 116 7.41 2.59 3.96
CA SER A 116 5.99 2.92 4.04
C SER A 116 5.16 1.63 4.09
N VAL A 117 4.67 1.26 5.28
CA VAL A 117 3.89 0.03 5.49
C VAL A 117 2.44 0.21 5.05
N ILE A 118 1.95 -0.74 4.25
CA ILE A 118 0.56 -0.88 3.81
C ILE A 118 -0.06 -2.05 4.58
N TYR A 119 -1.06 -1.74 5.42
CA TYR A 119 -1.83 -2.76 6.14
C TYR A 119 -3.04 -3.19 5.31
N LEU A 120 -3.01 -4.42 4.82
CA LEU A 120 -4.11 -5.00 4.07
C LEU A 120 -5.16 -5.57 5.04
N ALA A 121 -6.39 -5.09 4.92
CA ALA A 121 -7.49 -5.60 5.73
C ALA A 121 -8.11 -6.82 5.04
N HIS A 122 -7.70 -8.03 5.45
CA HIS A 122 -8.38 -9.25 5.01
C HIS A 122 -9.72 -9.42 5.76
N PRO A 123 -10.87 -9.55 5.05
CA PRO A 123 -12.18 -9.76 5.69
C PRO A 123 -12.21 -11.00 6.61
N SER A 124 -11.41 -12.02 6.28
CA SER A 124 -11.22 -13.26 7.04
C SER A 124 -10.49 -13.03 8.38
N ILE A 125 -9.57 -12.07 8.46
CA ILE A 125 -8.86 -11.72 9.70
C ILE A 125 -9.80 -11.03 10.70
N ARG A 126 -10.76 -10.23 10.22
CA ARG A 126 -11.76 -9.56 11.10
C ARG A 126 -12.61 -10.55 11.89
N ARG A 127 -12.97 -11.71 11.30
CA ARG A 127 -13.73 -12.77 12.00
C ARG A 127 -12.92 -13.45 13.11
N ALA A 128 -11.62 -13.65 12.93
CA ALA A 128 -10.77 -14.26 13.94
C ALA A 128 -10.54 -13.34 15.15
N ALA A 129 -10.33 -12.04 14.91
CA ALA A 129 -10.12 -11.05 15.98
C ALA A 129 -11.37 -10.83 16.86
N THR A 130 -12.58 -10.93 16.28
CA THR A 130 -13.84 -10.86 17.05
C THR A 130 -14.12 -12.13 17.85
N ALA A 131 -13.74 -13.31 17.32
CA ALA A 131 -13.89 -14.57 18.04
C ALA A 131 -12.92 -14.69 19.24
N SER A 132 -11.72 -14.12 19.14
CA SER A 132 -10.71 -14.18 20.22
C SER A 132 -11.05 -13.29 21.42
N SER A 133 -11.77 -12.18 21.21
CA SER A 133 -12.23 -11.30 22.30
C SER A 133 -13.45 -11.84 23.08
N ALA A 134 -14.11 -12.90 22.57
CA ALA A 134 -15.29 -13.49 23.21
C ALA A 134 -14.97 -14.57 24.26
N THR A 135 -13.70 -14.97 24.41
CA THR A 135 -13.27 -16.00 25.37
C THR A 135 -12.44 -15.37 26.48
N ARG A 136 -13.08 -14.60 27.35
CA ARG A 136 -12.55 -14.35 28.70
C ARG A 136 -13.28 -15.31 29.64
N PRO A 137 -12.61 -16.29 30.27
CA PRO A 137 -13.26 -17.10 31.28
C PRO A 137 -13.48 -16.23 32.52
N ASP A 138 -14.73 -16.09 32.94
CA ASP A 138 -15.05 -15.70 34.31
C ASP A 138 -14.42 -16.76 35.22
N ALA A 139 -13.35 -16.37 35.92
CA ALA A 139 -12.84 -17.11 37.05
C ALA A 139 -13.75 -16.76 38.24
N GLY A 140 -14.39 -17.80 38.78
CA GLY A 140 -15.30 -17.72 39.93
C GLY A 140 -14.63 -17.38 41.26
#